data_AF-A0AAX3ASK7-F1
#
_entry.id   AF-A0AAX3ASK7-F1
#
_cell.length_a   1.000
_cell.length_b   1.000
_cell.length_c   1.000
_cell.angle_alpha   90.00
_cell.angle_beta   90.00
_cell.angle_gamma   90.00
#
_symmetry.space_group_name_H-M   'P 1'
#
loop_
_entity.id
_entity.type
_entity.pdbx_description
1 polymer ?
#
loop_
_entity_poly.entity_id
_entity_poly.type
_entity_poly.pdbx_seq_one_letter_code
_entity_poly.pdbx_strand_id
1 'polypeptide(L)'
;MSRTTDVDTPEPAPPTDVATYVYEPIVRQDNETLREIAAWCNDLADHREAQPIEADLDEGDTMVDVEKNEVGEGLIVSKLQQCGKDCGGCPHGPYDWRVTGSGTDRNWECLGRTDER
;
A
#
# COMPACT_ATOMS: atom_id res chain seq x y z
N MET A 1 42.88 -26.96 22.49
CA MET A 1 41.78 -27.58 21.73
C MET A 1 40.51 -26.86 22.15
N SER A 2 40.11 -25.81 21.42
CA SER A 2 38.88 -25.07 21.72
C SER A 2 37.86 -25.43 20.65
N ARG A 3 36.81 -26.17 21.04
CA ARG A 3 35.61 -26.35 20.24
C ARG A 3 34.83 -25.04 20.32
N THR A 4 34.76 -24.33 19.21
CA THR A 4 33.73 -23.31 18.98
C THR A 4 32.39 -24.07 18.90
N THR A 5 31.47 -23.72 19.78
CA THR A 5 30.07 -24.18 19.74
C THR A 5 29.44 -23.65 18.46
N ASP A 6 29.11 -24.58 17.56
CA ASP A 6 28.18 -24.35 16.45
C ASP A 6 26.80 -24.07 17.07
N VAL A 7 26.36 -22.83 17.02
CA VAL A 7 24.99 -22.46 17.40
C VAL A 7 24.14 -22.79 16.19
N ASP A 8 23.59 -23.99 16.18
CA ASP A 8 22.63 -24.48 15.20
C ASP A 8 21.39 -23.59 15.24
N THR A 9 21.44 -22.49 14.48
CA THR A 9 20.34 -21.54 14.39
C THR A 9 19.36 -22.13 13.39
N PRO A 10 18.13 -22.49 13.82
CA PRO A 10 17.19 -23.14 12.94
C PRO A 10 16.87 -22.23 11.75
N GLU A 11 16.72 -22.86 10.58
CA GLU A 11 16.27 -22.18 9.37
C GLU A 11 14.92 -21.46 9.64
N PRO A 12 14.75 -20.21 9.15
CA PRO A 12 13.50 -19.50 9.35
C PRO A 12 12.32 -20.22 8.67
N ALA A 13 11.17 -20.25 9.34
CA ALA A 13 9.95 -20.77 8.75
C ALA A 13 9.43 -19.83 7.63
N PRO A 14 8.79 -20.37 6.57
CA PRO A 14 8.18 -19.54 5.53
C PRO A 14 6.97 -18.75 6.09
N PRO A 15 6.62 -17.60 5.50
CA PRO A 15 5.44 -16.82 5.90
C PRO A 15 4.14 -17.62 5.69
N THR A 16 3.21 -17.53 6.65
CA THR A 16 1.96 -18.31 6.64
C THR A 16 1.02 -17.98 5.49
N ASP A 17 1.03 -16.74 5.03
CA ASP A 17 0.09 -16.25 4.01
C ASP A 17 0.69 -16.27 2.59
N VAL A 18 1.95 -16.67 2.46
CA VAL A 18 2.62 -16.76 1.16
C VAL A 18 2.40 -18.15 0.57
N ALA A 19 1.82 -18.21 -0.63
CA ALA A 19 1.53 -19.47 -1.29
C ALA A 19 2.79 -20.33 -1.49
N THR A 20 2.64 -21.65 -1.37
CA THR A 20 3.75 -22.62 -1.46
C THR A 20 4.60 -22.44 -2.70
N TYR A 21 3.97 -22.24 -3.86
CA TYR A 21 4.68 -22.07 -5.14
C TYR A 21 5.51 -20.77 -5.22
N VAL A 22 5.35 -19.84 -4.27
CA VAL A 22 6.13 -18.59 -4.19
C VAL A 22 7.37 -18.78 -3.32
N TYR A 23 7.22 -19.30 -2.09
CA TYR A 23 8.38 -19.42 -1.18
C TYR A 23 9.28 -20.61 -1.54
N GLU A 24 8.74 -21.68 -2.13
CA GLU A 24 9.54 -22.86 -2.49
C GLU A 24 10.69 -22.54 -3.45
N PRO A 25 10.49 -21.76 -4.54
CA PRO A 25 11.60 -21.29 -5.36
C PRO A 25 12.59 -20.41 -4.61
N ILE A 26 12.12 -19.58 -3.67
CA ILE A 26 12.96 -18.66 -2.88
C ILE A 26 13.93 -19.44 -1.98
N VAL A 27 13.46 -20.48 -1.30
CA VAL A 27 14.29 -21.34 -0.42
C VAL A 27 15.46 -21.99 -1.16
N ARG A 28 15.35 -22.17 -2.49
CA ARG A 28 16.40 -22.80 -3.31
C ARG A 28 17.50 -21.85 -3.78
N GLN A 29 17.40 -20.55 -3.47
CA GLN A 29 18.36 -19.53 -3.91
C GLN A 29 19.58 -19.46 -2.98
N ASP A 30 20.70 -18.94 -3.50
CA ASP A 30 21.88 -18.66 -2.69
C ASP A 30 21.74 -17.36 -1.86
N ASN A 31 22.68 -17.15 -0.94
CA ASN A 31 22.65 -16.01 -0.02
C ASN A 31 22.74 -14.63 -0.69
N GLU A 32 23.32 -14.55 -1.89
CA GLU A 32 23.44 -13.27 -2.63
C GLU A 32 22.10 -12.97 -3.29
N THR A 33 21.57 -13.94 -4.03
CA THR A 33 20.27 -13.89 -4.69
C THR A 33 19.14 -13.63 -3.69
N LEU A 34 19.16 -14.23 -2.50
CA LEU A 34 18.18 -13.97 -1.45
C LEU A 34 18.16 -12.49 -1.00
N ARG A 35 19.33 -11.85 -0.92
CA ARG A 35 19.42 -10.42 -0.55
C ARG A 35 18.94 -9.52 -1.67
N GLU A 36 19.23 -9.87 -2.93
CA GLU A 36 18.73 -9.14 -4.10
C GLU A 36 17.21 -9.22 -4.22
N ILE A 37 16.62 -10.42 -4.03
CA ILE A 37 15.17 -10.61 -4.01
C ILE A 37 14.53 -9.75 -2.91
N ALA A 38 15.10 -9.75 -1.71
CA ALA A 38 14.57 -8.95 -0.60
C ALA A 38 14.59 -7.45 -0.91
N ALA A 39 15.69 -6.94 -1.46
CA ALA A 39 15.79 -5.53 -1.88
C ALA A 39 14.75 -5.19 -2.95
N TRP A 40 14.64 -6.01 -3.99
CA TRP A 40 13.67 -5.81 -5.05
C TRP A 40 12.21 -5.89 -4.56
N CYS A 41 11.90 -6.81 -3.65
CA CYS A 41 10.57 -6.90 -3.06
C CYS A 41 10.19 -5.63 -2.29
N ASN A 42 11.15 -5.02 -1.56
CA ASN A 42 10.92 -3.74 -0.89
C ASN A 42 10.70 -2.61 -1.91
N ASP A 43 11.57 -2.48 -2.92
CA ASP A 43 11.41 -1.47 -3.97
C ASP A 43 10.07 -1.62 -4.71
N LEU A 44 9.62 -2.86 -4.96
CA LEU A 44 8.35 -3.14 -5.61
C LEU A 44 7.16 -2.77 -4.72
N ALA A 45 7.25 -3.01 -3.41
CA ALA A 45 6.23 -2.60 -2.45
C ALA A 45 6.13 -1.07 -2.40
N ASP A 46 7.25 -0.37 -2.22
CA ASP A 46 7.33 1.09 -2.23
C ASP A 46 6.78 1.68 -3.53
N HIS A 47 7.13 1.09 -4.68
CA HIS A 47 6.62 1.53 -5.98
C HIS A 47 5.10 1.36 -6.09
N ARG A 48 4.55 0.23 -5.60
CA ARG A 48 3.10 -0.04 -5.62
C ARG A 48 2.33 0.88 -4.67
N GLU A 49 2.90 1.21 -3.53
CA GLU A 49 2.35 2.18 -2.58
C GLU A 49 2.40 3.62 -3.12
N ALA A 50 3.45 3.94 -3.89
CA ALA A 50 3.60 5.24 -4.53
C ALA A 50 2.76 5.40 -5.82
N GLN A 51 2.13 4.33 -6.33
CA GLN A 51 1.30 4.44 -7.53
C GLN A 51 0.07 5.34 -7.26
N PRO A 52 -0.17 6.35 -8.12
CA PRO A 52 -1.19 7.35 -7.87
C PRO A 52 -2.58 6.71 -7.78
N ILE A 53 -3.41 7.28 -6.92
CA ILE A 53 -4.80 6.86 -6.67
C ILE A 53 -5.74 7.27 -7.84
N GLU A 54 -5.19 7.77 -8.95
CA GLU A 54 -5.94 8.21 -10.14
C GLU A 54 -6.88 7.13 -10.71
N ALA A 55 -6.59 5.84 -10.51
CA ALA A 55 -7.35 4.73 -11.10
C ALA A 55 -8.73 4.46 -10.47
N ASP A 56 -9.03 5.01 -9.27
CA ASP A 56 -10.26 4.68 -8.51
C ASP A 56 -11.14 5.91 -8.22
N LEU A 57 -10.96 7.02 -8.95
CA LEU A 57 -11.90 8.15 -8.85
C LEU A 57 -13.18 7.81 -9.62
N ASP A 58 -14.33 8.19 -9.04
CA ASP A 58 -15.60 8.13 -9.75
C ASP A 58 -15.59 9.07 -10.96
N GLU A 59 -16.37 8.73 -11.99
CA GLU A 59 -16.45 9.54 -13.22
C GLU A 59 -16.90 10.98 -12.89
N GLY A 60 -15.99 11.94 -13.10
CA GLY A 60 -16.23 13.36 -12.86
C GLY A 60 -15.67 13.90 -11.54
N ASP A 61 -15.20 13.03 -10.65
CA ASP A 61 -14.45 13.46 -9.47
C ASP A 61 -13.08 14.01 -9.88
N THR A 62 -12.55 14.92 -9.07
CA THR A 62 -11.23 15.53 -9.30
C THR A 62 -10.40 15.41 -8.04
N MET A 63 -9.28 14.69 -8.13
CA MET A 63 -8.29 14.65 -7.06
C MET A 63 -7.58 15.99 -6.95
N VAL A 64 -7.56 16.53 -5.74
CA VAL A 64 -6.95 17.82 -5.41
C VAL A 64 -5.58 17.59 -4.78
N ASP A 65 -5.48 16.61 -3.88
CA ASP A 65 -4.24 16.30 -3.17
C ASP A 65 -4.17 14.83 -2.74
N VAL A 66 -2.96 14.34 -2.53
CA VAL A 66 -2.66 13.02 -1.96
C VAL A 66 -1.45 13.13 -1.05
N GLU A 67 -1.63 12.73 0.21
CA GLU A 67 -0.56 12.68 1.20
C GLU A 67 -0.53 11.34 1.95
N LYS A 68 0.61 11.06 2.59
CA LYS A 68 0.72 9.89 3.48
C LYS A 68 -0.04 10.16 4.76
N ASN A 69 -0.75 9.14 5.26
CA ASN A 69 -1.32 9.21 6.60
C ASN A 69 -0.20 9.08 7.64
N GLU A 70 0.13 10.16 8.34
CA GLU A 70 1.22 10.16 9.34
C GLU A 70 0.86 9.41 10.63
N VAL A 71 -0.43 9.22 10.91
CA VAL A 71 -0.94 8.70 12.20
C VAL A 71 -1.55 7.29 12.05
N GLY A 72 -1.57 6.72 10.84
CA GLY A 72 -2.14 5.40 10.60
C GLY A 72 -1.85 4.88 9.20
N GLU A 73 -2.51 3.78 8.85
CA GLU A 73 -2.33 3.15 7.55
C GLU A 73 -2.99 3.94 6.42
N GLY A 74 -2.47 3.76 5.20
CA GLY A 74 -3.04 4.30 3.97
C GLY A 74 -2.59 5.71 3.61
N LEU A 75 -3.31 6.28 2.64
CA LEU A 75 -3.11 7.64 2.13
C LEU A 75 -4.32 8.49 2.49
N ILE A 76 -4.11 9.80 2.67
CA ILE A 76 -5.20 10.78 2.71
C ILE A 76 -5.32 11.37 1.31
N VAL A 77 -6.51 11.23 0.72
CA VAL A 77 -6.85 11.79 -0.59
C VAL A 77 -7.88 12.88 -0.40
N SER A 78 -7.55 14.08 -0.85
CA SER A 78 -8.52 15.18 -0.93
C SER A 78 -9.11 15.21 -2.34
N LYS A 79 -10.43 15.07 -2.47
CA LYS A 79 -11.10 15.12 -3.78
C LYS A 79 -12.34 16.01 -3.79
N LEU A 80 -12.58 16.61 -4.95
CA LEU A 80 -13.85 17.23 -5.31
C LEU A 80 -14.77 16.18 -5.91
N GLN A 81 -16.01 16.10 -5.42
CA GLN A 81 -16.97 15.08 -5.80
C GLN A 81 -18.08 15.62 -6.72
N GLN A 82 -18.39 14.91 -7.81
CA GLN A 82 -19.58 15.17 -8.62
C GLN A 82 -20.78 14.37 -8.10
N CYS A 83 -21.82 15.05 -7.58
CA CYS A 83 -23.04 14.42 -7.06
C CYS A 83 -24.17 14.22 -8.08
N GLY A 84 -23.87 14.13 -9.38
CA GLY A 84 -24.87 13.88 -10.41
C GLY A 84 -25.67 15.11 -10.88
N LYS A 85 -26.66 14.88 -11.75
CA LYS A 85 -27.26 15.90 -12.64
C LYS A 85 -28.14 16.96 -11.96
N ASP A 86 -28.64 16.70 -10.74
CA ASP A 86 -29.61 17.58 -10.05
C ASP A 86 -29.00 18.28 -8.82
N CYS A 87 -27.67 18.42 -8.78
CA CYS A 87 -26.97 19.10 -7.69
C CYS A 87 -26.87 20.61 -7.95
N GLY A 88 -27.32 21.43 -7.00
CA GLY A 88 -27.39 22.91 -7.12
C GLY A 88 -26.04 23.64 -7.11
N GLY A 89 -24.91 22.94 -7.06
CA GLY A 89 -23.57 23.52 -7.12
C GLY A 89 -22.47 22.46 -7.07
N CYS A 90 -22.04 21.96 -8.23
CA CYS A 90 -20.95 20.99 -8.38
C CYS A 90 -19.64 21.64 -8.87
N PRO A 91 -18.48 21.02 -8.59
CA PRO A 91 -18.28 19.86 -7.71
C PRO A 91 -18.23 20.26 -6.22
N HIS A 92 -18.51 19.31 -5.32
CA HIS A 92 -18.53 19.53 -3.87
C HIS A 92 -17.21 19.13 -3.20
N GLY A 93 -16.95 19.71 -2.03
CA GLY A 93 -15.75 19.44 -1.25
C GLY A 93 -14.76 20.62 -1.29
N PRO A 94 -13.44 20.37 -1.23
CA PRO A 94 -12.83 19.04 -1.16
C PRO A 94 -13.15 18.31 0.14
N TYR A 95 -13.26 16.99 0.04
CA TYR A 95 -13.38 16.09 1.18
C TYR A 95 -12.12 15.23 1.28
N ASP A 96 -11.71 14.95 2.51
CA ASP A 96 -10.60 14.06 2.80
C ASP A 96 -11.11 12.63 2.93
N TRP A 97 -10.37 11.70 2.33
CA TRP A 97 -10.66 10.29 2.35
C TRP A 97 -9.42 9.54 2.81
N ARG A 98 -9.58 8.65 3.79
CA ARG A 98 -8.55 7.65 4.09
C ARG A 98 -8.70 6.51 3.10
N VAL A 99 -7.66 6.26 2.33
CA VAL A 99 -7.58 5.19 1.35
C VAL A 99 -6.61 4.13 1.84
N THR A 100 -7.12 2.93 2.11
CA THR A 100 -6.34 1.76 2.55
C THR A 100 -6.46 0.63 1.51
N GLY A 101 -5.52 -0.31 1.53
CA GLY A 101 -5.47 -1.40 0.53
C GLY A 101 -4.62 -1.05 -0.71
N SER A 102 -4.58 -1.95 -1.68
CA SER A 102 -3.72 -1.82 -2.87
C SER A 102 -4.40 -2.34 -4.13
N GLY A 103 -4.02 -1.79 -5.29
CA GLY A 103 -4.63 -2.19 -6.57
C GLY A 103 -6.13 -1.87 -6.62
N THR A 104 -6.95 -2.84 -7.02
CA THR A 104 -8.42 -2.70 -7.12
C THR A 104 -9.15 -2.92 -5.79
N ASP A 105 -8.45 -3.42 -4.76
CA ASP A 105 -9.05 -3.75 -3.46
C ASP A 105 -8.82 -2.62 -2.45
N ARG A 106 -9.15 -1.39 -2.84
CA ARG A 106 -9.02 -0.22 -1.97
C ARG A 106 -10.30 0.08 -1.21
N ASN A 107 -10.16 0.38 0.08
CA ASN A 107 -11.24 0.87 0.93
C ASN A 107 -11.11 2.39 1.10
N TRP A 108 -12.22 3.10 0.89
CA TRP A 108 -12.31 4.55 0.94
C TRP A 108 -13.22 4.98 2.09
N GLU A 109 -12.63 5.57 3.12
CA GLU A 109 -13.35 6.10 4.28
C GLU A 109 -13.37 7.64 4.23
N CYS A 110 -14.56 8.24 4.14
CA CYS A 110 -14.71 9.70 4.17
C CYS A 110 -14.46 10.24 5.58
N LEU A 111 -13.52 11.19 5.71
CA LEU A 111 -13.14 11.80 6.98
C LEU A 111 -13.84 13.14 7.24
N GLY A 112 -14.43 13.76 6.22
CA GLY A 112 -15.06 15.08 6.33
C GLY A 112 -14.49 16.08 5.33
N ARG A 113 -14.82 17.37 5.47
CA ARG A 113 -14.29 18.40 4.55
C ARG A 113 -12.82 18.67 4.88
N THR A 114 -12.01 18.88 3.85
CA THR A 114 -10.56 19.15 4.01
C THR A 114 -10.29 20.41 4.84
N ASP A 115 -11.20 21.40 4.81
CA ASP A 115 -11.09 22.65 5.57
C ASP A 115 -11.45 22.52 7.07
N GLU A 116 -11.86 21.33 7.53
CA GLU A 116 -12.28 21.06 8.91
C GLU A 116 -11.26 20.22 9.71
N ARG A 117 -10.08 19.97 9.15
CA ARG A 117 -8.97 19.21 9.76
C ARG A 117 -8.13 20.00 10.76
#